data_AF-A0A660T4W6-F1
#
_entry.id   AF-A0A660T4W6-F1
#
_cell.length_a   1.000
_cell.length_b   1.000
_cell.length_c   1.000
_cell.angle_alpha   90.00
_cell.angle_beta   90.00
_cell.angle_gamma   90.00
#
_symmetry.space_group_name_H-M   'P 1'
#
loop_
_entity.id
_entity.type
_entity.pdbx_description
1 polymer ?
#
loop_
_entity_poly.entity_id
_entity_poly.type
_entity_poly.pdbx_seq_one_letter_code
_entity_poly.pdbx_strand_id
1 'polypeptide(L)' 'MNFNKGFLFNSYSSYLKQKYGQPVYRIGVDAGFSCPNRGKDRQNPGCSYCDENGSRAPYLGNEKDLKEQIEGT' A
#
# COMPACT_ATOMS: atom_id res chain seq x y z
N MET A 1 -13.09 -24.66 5.71
CA MET A 1 -14.20 -23.79 6.15
C MET A 1 -14.42 -22.70 5.11
N ASN A 2 -15.66 -22.48 4.65
CA ASN A 2 -16.00 -21.37 3.75
C ASN A 2 -16.22 -20.10 4.58
N PHE A 3 -15.20 -19.24 4.66
CA PHE A 3 -15.20 -18.03 5.50
C PHE A 3 -16.22 -16.96 5.09
N ASN A 4 -16.85 -17.10 3.92
CA ASN A 4 -17.87 -16.18 3.40
C ASN A 4 -19.31 -16.69 3.57
N LYS A 5 -19.54 -17.83 4.24
CA LYS A 5 -20.87 -18.41 4.38
C LYS A 5 -21.73 -17.53 5.33
N GLY A 6 -22.57 -16.67 4.74
CA GLY A 6 -23.46 -15.74 5.46
C GLY A 6 -23.19 -14.25 5.21
N PHE A 7 -22.13 -13.89 4.48
CA PHE A 7 -21.85 -12.51 4.11
C PHE A 7 -22.24 -12.26 2.64
N LEU A 8 -22.94 -11.14 2.38
CA LEU A 8 -23.31 -10.71 1.03
C LEU A 8 -22.12 -10.13 0.23
N PHE A 9 -20.95 -10.01 0.85
CA PHE A 9 -19.74 -9.47 0.23
C PHE A 9 -18.59 -10.46 0.29
N ASN A 10 -17.78 -10.49 -0.76
CA ASN A 10 -16.55 -11.27 -0.77
C ASN A 10 -15.41 -10.42 -0.18
N SER A 11 -15.04 -10.70 1.06
CA SER A 11 -13.93 -9.98 1.69
C SER A 11 -12.60 -10.46 1.10
N TYR A 12 -11.77 -9.50 0.68
CA TYR A 12 -10.45 -9.83 0.11
C TYR A 12 -9.56 -10.55 1.13
N SER A 13 -9.65 -10.19 2.42
CA SER A 13 -8.92 -10.86 3.49
C SER A 13 -9.37 -12.31 3.68
N SER A 14 -10.68 -12.61 3.59
CA SER A 14 -11.20 -13.99 3.61
C SER A 14 -10.67 -14.81 2.44
N TYR A 15 -10.71 -14.24 1.22
CA TYR A 15 -10.15 -14.88 0.03
C TYR A 15 -8.66 -15.18 0.19
N LEU A 16 -7.87 -14.22 0.64
CA LEU A 16 -6.43 -14.41 0.86
C LEU A 16 -6.16 -15.47 1.93
N LYS A 17 -6.88 -15.45 3.04
CA LYS A 17 -6.75 -16.48 4.09
C LYS A 17 -7.09 -17.88 3.58
N GLN A 18 -8.11 -18.01 2.73
CA GLN A 18 -8.45 -19.27 2.09
C GLN A 18 -7.36 -19.74 1.12
N LYS A 19 -6.81 -18.81 0.31
CA LYS A 19 -5.78 -19.12 -0.70
C LYS A 19 -4.44 -19.52 -0.09
N TYR A 20 -4.01 -18.85 0.98
CA TYR A 20 -2.67 -19.01 1.56
C TYR A 20 -2.67 -19.79 2.88
N GLY A 21 -3.84 -20.18 3.40
CA GLY A 21 -3.97 -20.96 4.65
C GLY A 21 -3.72 -20.15 5.94
N GLN A 22 -3.38 -18.87 5.82
CA GLN A 22 -3.00 -17.99 6.94
C GLN A 22 -3.45 -16.55 6.67
N PRO A 23 -3.57 -15.69 7.70
CA PRO A 23 -3.76 -14.26 7.51
C PRO A 23 -2.65 -13.66 6.63
N VAL A 24 -3.03 -12.80 5.68
CA VAL A 24 -2.09 -12.11 4.79
C VAL A 24 -2.16 -10.62 5.07
N TYR A 25 -0.98 -10.02 5.28
CA TYR A 25 -0.82 -8.59 5.47
C TYR A 25 -0.25 -7.94 4.22
N ARG A 26 -0.59 -6.66 4.01
CA ARG A 26 -0.06 -5.85 2.90
C ARG A 26 0.94 -4.86 3.47
N ILE A 27 2.13 -4.85 2.90
CA ILE A 27 3.16 -3.85 3.17
C ILE A 27 3.17 -2.91 1.96
N GLY A 28 3.05 -1.61 2.22
CA GLY A 28 3.17 -0.55 1.23
C GLY A 28 4.64 -0.30 1.00
N VAL A 29 5.03 -0.11 -0.26
CA VAL A 29 6.39 0.19 -0.68
C VAL A 29 6.37 1.42 -1.59
N ASP A 30 7.38 2.27 -1.47
CA ASP A 30 7.64 3.37 -2.38
C ASP A 30 8.77 3.00 -3.33
N ALA A 31 8.41 2.79 -4.60
CA ALA A 31 9.34 2.47 -5.67
C ALA A 31 10.03 3.70 -6.30
N GLY A 32 9.86 4.89 -5.71
CA GLY A 32 10.52 6.12 -6.16
C GLY A 32 9.91 6.78 -7.39
N PHE A 33 8.76 6.29 -7.88
CA PHE A 33 8.08 6.88 -9.03
C PHE A 33 7.50 8.25 -8.70
N SER A 34 7.52 9.17 -9.67
CA SER A 34 6.80 10.43 -9.51
C SER A 34 5.31 10.31 -9.85
N CYS A 35 4.50 11.21 -9.30
CA CYS A 35 3.07 11.33 -9.61
C CYS A 35 2.91 12.21 -10.86
N PRO A 36 2.11 11.81 -11.88
CA PRO A 36 1.89 12.63 -13.07
C PRO A 36 1.32 14.02 -12.74
N ASN A 37 0.55 14.15 -11.66
CA ASN A 37 -0.02 15.42 -11.22
C ASN A 37 0.97 16.29 -10.42
N ARG A 38 2.07 15.70 -9.91
CA ARG A 38 3.16 16.42 -9.25
C ARG A 38 4.36 16.70 -10.19
N GLY A 39 4.27 16.30 -11.46
CA GLY A 39 5.37 16.47 -12.42
C GLY A 39 6.51 15.47 -12.21
N LYS A 40 7.53 15.48 -13.07
CA LYS A 40 8.62 14.49 -13.04
C LYS A 40 9.48 14.56 -11.78
N ASP A 41 9.56 15.74 -11.15
CA ASP A 41 10.39 16.08 -10.00
C ASP A 41 9.57 16.32 -8.71
N ARG A 42 8.27 16.02 -8.74
CA ARG A 42 7.32 16.21 -7.62
C ARG A 42 7.13 17.67 -7.17
N GLN A 43 7.47 18.67 -8.00
CA GLN A 43 7.36 20.09 -7.63
C GLN A 43 5.99 20.73 -7.93
N ASN A 44 5.15 20.10 -8.74
CA ASN A 44 3.80 20.63 -8.98
C ASN A 44 2.89 20.39 -7.76
N PRO A 45 1.85 21.22 -7.56
CA PRO A 45 0.99 21.16 -6.37
C PRO A 45 0.28 19.82 -6.14
N GLY A 46 0.12 18.99 -7.18
CA GLY A 46 -0.57 17.71 -7.07
C GLY A 46 -2.09 17.83 -6.94
N CYS A 47 -2.74 16.78 -6.46
CA CYS A 47 -4.18 16.78 -6.23
C CYS A 47 -4.52 17.44 -4.89
N SER A 48 -5.65 18.14 -4.81
CA SER A 48 -6.14 18.80 -3.59
C SER A 48 -6.41 17.86 -2.40
N TYR A 49 -6.55 16.56 -2.65
CA TYR A 49 -6.80 15.53 -1.64
C TYR A 49 -5.56 14.69 -1.31
N CYS A 50 -4.45 14.90 -2.03
CA CYS A 50 -3.22 14.14 -1.78
C CYS A 50 -2.41 14.80 -0.66
N ASP A 51 -1.85 13.97 0.22
CA ASP A 51 -0.79 14.38 1.14
C ASP A 51 0.43 14.93 0.38
N GLU A 52 1.26 15.73 1.06
CA GLU A 52 2.53 16.25 0.53
C GLU A 52 3.44 15.14 -0.03
N ASN A 53 3.44 13.96 0.59
CA ASN A 53 4.22 12.79 0.17
C ASN A 53 3.45 11.86 -0.79
N GLY A 54 2.26 12.25 -1.24
CA GLY A 54 1.44 11.48 -2.18
C GLY A 54 0.85 10.22 -1.54
N SER A 55 1.03 9.06 -2.18
CA SER A 55 0.52 7.76 -1.69
C SER A 55 1.55 6.97 -0.88
N ARG A 56 2.66 7.60 -0.48
CA ARG A 56 3.71 6.95 0.31
C ARG A 56 3.15 6.56 1.67
N ALA A 57 3.41 5.32 2.11
CA ALA A 57 2.97 4.85 3.41
C ALA A 57 3.73 5.62 4.52
N PRO A 58 3.04 6.27 5.49
CA PRO A 58 3.70 7.10 6.50
C PRO A 58 4.73 6.35 7.35
N TYR A 59 4.52 5.05 7.59
CA TYR A 59 5.44 4.22 8.39
C TYR A 59 6.77 3.90 7.68
N LEU A 60 6.92 4.23 6.40
CA LEU A 60 8.19 4.07 5.69
C LEU A 60 9.21 5.16 6.05
N GLY A 61 8.80 6.22 6.76
CA GLY A 61 9.67 7.31 7.14
C GLY A 61 10.51 7.84 5.96
N ASN A 62 11.82 7.95 6.18
CA ASN A 62 12.78 8.41 5.17
C ASN A 62 13.45 7.28 4.37
N GLU A 63 13.05 6.02 4.58
CA GLU A 63 13.70 4.86 3.96
C GLU A 63 13.48 4.87 2.45
N LYS A 64 14.58 4.87 1.69
CA LYS A 64 14.53 4.90 0.21
C LYS A 64 14.81 3.54 -0.39
N ASP A 65 15.64 2.73 0.26
CA ASP A 65 15.95 1.40 -0.22
C ASP A 65 14.76 0.46 -0.06
N LEU A 66 14.46 -0.35 -1.09
CA LEU A 66 13.31 -1.25 -1.07
C LEU A 66 13.46 -2.36 -0.04
N LYS A 67 14.69 -2.82 0.24
CA LYS A 67 14.93 -3.86 1.23
C LYS A 67 14.69 -3.32 2.63
N GLU A 68 15.20 -2.13 2.94
CA GLU A 68 14.98 -1.44 4.22
C GLU A 68 13.48 -1.20 4.47
N GLN A 69 12.72 -0.80 3.45
CA GLN A 69 11.26 -0.61 3.54
C GLN A 69 10.47 -1.90 3.85
N ILE A 70 10.97 -3.07 3.42
CA ILE A 70 10.28 -4.36 3.59
C ILE A 70 10.65 -5.03 4.91
N GLU A 71 11.94 -5.00 5.26
CA GLU A 71 12.44 -5.65 6.48
C GLU A 71 12.05 -4.86 7.74
N GLY A 72 11.81 -3.55 7.59
CA GLY A 72 11.56 -2.63 8.70
C GLY A 72 12.87 -2.35 9.46
N THR A 73 12.96 -1.16 10.07
CA THR A 73 14.03 -0.83 11.02
C THR A 73 13.84 -1.60 12.33
#